data_AF-A0A0E4C8Q9-F1
#
_entry.id   AF-A0A0E4C8Q9-F1
#
_cell.length_a   1.000
_cell.length_b   1.000
_cell.length_c   1.000
_cell.angle_alpha   90.00
_cell.angle_beta   90.00
_cell.angle_gamma   90.00
#
_symmetry.space_group_name_H-M   'P 1'
#
loop_
_entity.id
_entity.type
_entity.pdbx_description
1 polymer ?
#
loop_
_entity_poly.entity_id
_entity_poly.type
_entity_poly.pdbx_seq_one_letter_code
_entity_poly.pdbx_strand_id
1 'polypeptide(L)'
;MTVEYSRPAPISWGVSSTPTKAAENKPGQLGKDDFLKLLITQLKYQDPTNPMDNQEFIAQMASFSALEQMSNLNTGFTNLVDSINNRLVPGFMLQQSSQMIGRQVSYLKPTTNPDGSTSYETLYGIVQSVVMKEGVPYYVINGQEIAFTDITQLGDKLPTVGEQVLLDILDALI
;
A
#
# COMPACT_ATOMS: atom_id res chain seq x y z
N MET A 1 51.59 -9.40 -28.99
CA MET A 1 51.80 -8.14 -28.24
C MET A 1 51.56 -7.01 -29.22
N THR A 2 50.34 -6.52 -29.26
CA THR A 2 49.87 -5.46 -30.18
C THR A 2 49.22 -4.42 -29.30
N VAL A 3 49.83 -3.24 -29.24
CA VAL A 3 49.46 -2.18 -28.30
C VAL A 3 48.29 -1.41 -28.92
N GLU A 4 47.10 -1.61 -28.37
CA GLU A 4 45.87 -0.95 -28.81
C GLU A 4 45.80 0.46 -28.20
N TYR A 5 46.06 1.48 -29.00
CA TYR A 5 46.07 2.87 -28.56
C TYR A 5 44.63 3.42 -28.51
N SER A 6 44.06 3.46 -27.29
CA SER A 6 42.75 4.04 -27.01
C SER A 6 42.74 5.54 -27.37
N ARG A 7 41.86 5.95 -28.28
CA ARG A 7 41.66 7.36 -28.65
C ARG A 7 40.81 8.04 -27.56
N PRO A 8 41.25 9.16 -26.94
CA PRO A 8 40.43 9.86 -25.96
C PRO A 8 39.17 10.46 -26.59
N ALA A 9 38.06 10.41 -25.86
CA ALA A 9 36.75 10.90 -26.29
C ALA A 9 36.74 12.42 -26.54
N PRO A 10 35.94 12.93 -27.50
CA PRO A 10 35.79 14.35 -27.73
C PRO A 10 35.13 15.05 -26.53
N ILE A 11 35.71 16.17 -26.12
CA ILE A 11 35.22 17.05 -25.05
C ILE A 11 33.93 17.72 -25.53
N SER A 12 32.79 17.39 -24.93
CA SER A 12 31.51 18.08 -25.14
C SER A 12 31.44 19.31 -24.24
N TRP A 13 31.44 20.50 -24.85
CA TRP A 13 31.24 21.77 -24.16
C TRP A 13 29.76 21.90 -23.75
N GLY A 14 29.54 22.28 -22.49
CA GLY A 14 28.23 22.31 -21.86
C GLY A 14 27.21 23.21 -22.57
N VAL A 15 26.06 22.61 -22.88
CA VAL A 15 24.77 23.30 -22.82
C VAL A 15 24.12 22.86 -21.52
N SER A 16 24.13 23.76 -20.53
CA SER A 16 23.23 23.67 -19.40
C SER A 16 21.83 23.95 -19.92
N SER A 17 21.10 22.91 -20.34
CA SER A 17 19.66 22.97 -20.41
C SER A 17 19.14 22.95 -18.97
N THR A 18 19.05 24.13 -18.36
CA THR A 18 18.12 24.32 -17.25
C THR A 18 16.75 23.87 -17.75
N PRO A 19 16.12 22.83 -17.17
CA PRO A 19 14.71 22.65 -17.39
C PRO A 19 14.06 23.86 -16.71
N THR A 20 13.67 24.85 -17.52
CA THR A 20 12.70 25.84 -17.10
C THR A 20 11.53 25.03 -16.61
N LYS A 21 11.38 24.98 -15.29
CA LYS A 21 10.23 24.45 -14.60
C LYS A 21 9.09 25.35 -15.04
N ALA A 22 8.48 25.00 -16.18
CA ALA A 22 7.22 25.58 -16.61
C ALA A 22 6.33 25.44 -15.38
N ALA A 23 5.93 26.59 -14.83
CA ALA A 23 4.91 26.61 -13.81
C ALA A 23 3.75 25.81 -14.39
N GLU A 24 3.54 24.63 -13.82
CA GLU A 24 2.43 23.76 -14.10
C GLU A 24 1.20 24.52 -13.60
N ASN A 25 0.72 25.47 -14.41
CA ASN A 25 -0.56 26.11 -14.23
C ASN A 25 -1.58 25.00 -14.46
N LYS A 26 -1.88 24.27 -13.38
CA LYS A 26 -2.99 23.34 -13.31
C LYS A 26 -4.24 24.10 -13.78
N PRO A 27 -4.83 23.78 -14.93
CA PRO A 27 -5.88 24.61 -15.54
C PRO A 27 -7.20 24.68 -14.76
N GLY A 28 -7.34 23.99 -13.62
CA GLY A 28 -8.60 23.94 -12.86
C GLY A 28 -8.71 24.96 -11.71
N GLN A 29 -7.61 25.41 -11.12
CA GLN A 29 -7.68 26.22 -9.89
C GLN A 29 -7.86 27.74 -10.15
N LEU A 30 -7.58 28.22 -11.36
CA LEU A 30 -7.70 29.65 -11.72
C LEU A 30 -9.07 30.05 -12.31
N GLY A 31 -9.95 29.12 -12.67
CA GLY A 31 -11.21 29.46 -13.36
C GLY A 31 -12.31 30.02 -12.45
N LYS A 32 -12.40 29.56 -11.20
CA LYS A 32 -13.49 29.90 -10.27
C LYS A 32 -13.41 31.33 -9.73
N ASP A 33 -12.20 31.78 -9.39
CA ASP A 33 -11.99 33.10 -8.77
C ASP A 33 -12.08 34.25 -9.79
N ASP A 34 -11.58 34.02 -11.01
CA ASP A 34 -11.74 34.97 -12.12
C ASP A 34 -13.20 35.01 -12.63
N PHE A 35 -13.92 33.89 -12.54
CA PHE A 35 -15.35 33.82 -12.81
C PHE A 35 -16.20 34.54 -11.76
N LEU A 36 -15.94 34.36 -10.45
CA LEU A 36 -16.62 35.08 -9.38
C LEU A 36 -16.41 36.60 -9.49
N LYS A 37 -15.22 37.05 -9.92
CA LYS A 37 -14.96 38.47 -10.23
C LYS A 37 -15.77 38.97 -11.41
N LEU A 38 -15.88 38.20 -12.49
CA LEU A 38 -16.73 38.54 -13.62
C LEU A 38 -18.21 38.61 -13.21
N LEU A 39 -18.66 37.70 -12.35
CA LEU A 39 -20.04 37.64 -11.85
C LEU A 39 -20.40 38.85 -10.97
N ILE A 40 -19.51 39.26 -10.07
CA ILE A 40 -19.67 40.48 -9.26
C ILE A 40 -19.63 41.73 -10.16
N THR A 41 -18.80 41.73 -11.19
CA THR A 41 -18.68 42.86 -12.13
C THR A 41 -19.94 43.03 -12.98
N GLN A 42 -20.55 41.94 -13.44
CA GLN A 42 -21.80 41.97 -14.19
C GLN A 42 -22.99 42.36 -13.29
N LEU A 43 -23.06 41.88 -12.05
CA LEU A 43 -24.08 42.30 -11.06
C LEU A 43 -24.04 43.80 -10.76
N LYS A 44 -22.87 44.44 -10.90
CA LYS A 44 -22.66 45.87 -10.68
C LYS A 44 -23.08 46.74 -11.88
N TYR A 45 -23.26 46.14 -13.06
CA TYR A 45 -23.47 46.85 -14.34
C TYR A 45 -24.68 46.38 -15.17
N GLN A 46 -25.51 45.45 -14.66
CA GLN A 46 -26.69 44.98 -15.38
C GLN A 46 -27.88 45.93 -15.21
N ASP A 47 -28.41 46.39 -16.34
CA ASP A 47 -29.74 47.01 -16.45
C ASP A 47 -30.81 45.94 -16.13
N PRO A 48 -31.85 46.22 -15.32
CA PRO A 48 -32.76 45.22 -14.75
C PRO A 48 -33.62 44.41 -15.75
N THR A 49 -33.51 44.68 -17.05
CA THR A 49 -34.50 44.26 -18.05
C THR A 49 -34.17 42.97 -18.81
N ASN A 50 -32.99 42.33 -18.64
CA ASN A 50 -32.71 41.02 -19.23
C ASN A 50 -31.67 40.16 -18.44
N PRO A 51 -32.06 39.55 -17.30
CA PRO A 51 -31.17 38.74 -16.48
C PRO A 51 -30.99 37.27 -16.90
N MET A 52 -31.71 36.77 -17.93
CA MET A 52 -31.85 35.32 -18.15
C MET A 52 -30.64 34.61 -18.77
N ASP A 53 -29.92 35.23 -19.71
CA ASP A 53 -28.85 34.54 -20.45
C ASP A 53 -27.60 34.27 -19.58
N ASN A 54 -27.31 35.17 -18.64
CA ASN A 54 -26.21 35.01 -17.70
C ASN A 54 -26.53 33.96 -16.61
N GLN A 55 -27.79 33.80 -16.20
CA GLN A 55 -28.17 32.84 -15.17
C GLN A 55 -28.05 31.38 -15.63
N GLU A 56 -28.43 31.07 -16.87
CA GLU A 56 -28.33 29.73 -17.46
C GLU A 56 -26.86 29.26 -17.52
N PHE A 57 -25.96 30.13 -18.00
CA PHE A 57 -24.52 29.86 -18.05
C PHE A 57 -23.91 29.70 -16.64
N ILE A 58 -24.34 30.51 -15.68
CA ILE A 58 -23.92 30.40 -14.27
C ILE A 58 -24.35 29.06 -13.68
N ALA A 59 -25.60 28.63 -13.93
CA ALA A 59 -26.10 27.35 -13.45
C ALA A 59 -25.29 26.17 -14.02
N GLN A 60 -24.93 26.23 -15.30
CA GLN A 60 -24.09 25.22 -15.94
C GLN A 60 -22.66 25.22 -15.37
N MET A 61 -22.04 26.40 -15.18
CA MET A 61 -20.69 26.50 -14.62
C MET A 61 -20.63 26.07 -13.15
N ALA A 62 -21.64 26.40 -12.35
CA ALA A 62 -21.78 25.92 -10.98
C ALA A 62 -21.93 24.39 -10.94
N SER A 63 -22.68 23.83 -11.89
CA SER A 63 -22.82 22.38 -12.06
C SER A 63 -21.48 21.72 -12.41
N PHE A 64 -20.71 22.29 -13.34
CA PHE A 64 -19.37 21.81 -13.67
C PHE A 64 -18.39 21.93 -12.49
N SER A 65 -18.42 23.04 -11.76
CA SER A 65 -17.57 23.25 -10.58
C SER A 65 -17.89 22.27 -9.46
N ALA A 66 -19.16 21.88 -9.30
CA ALA A 66 -19.59 20.87 -8.35
C ALA A 66 -19.12 19.47 -8.77
N LEU A 67 -19.24 19.13 -10.06
CA LEU A 67 -18.74 17.86 -10.61
C LEU A 67 -17.21 17.74 -10.50
N GLU A 68 -16.48 18.82 -10.78
CA GLU A 68 -15.02 18.85 -10.63
C GLU A 68 -14.61 18.68 -9.17
N GLN A 69 -15.28 19.38 -8.23
CA GLN A 69 -15.05 19.18 -6.80
C GLN A 69 -15.35 17.74 -6.38
N MET A 70 -16.43 17.13 -6.88
CA MET A 70 -16.75 15.73 -6.58
C MET A 70 -15.70 14.77 -7.16
N SER A 71 -15.20 15.03 -8.38
CA SER A 71 -14.09 14.28 -8.97
C SER A 71 -12.80 14.39 -8.15
N ASN A 72 -12.47 15.61 -7.69
CA ASN A 72 -11.33 15.87 -6.83
C ASN A 72 -11.46 15.15 -5.48
N LEU A 73 -12.65 15.13 -4.90
CA LEU A 73 -12.94 14.37 -3.68
C LEU A 73 -12.77 12.87 -3.90
N ASN A 74 -13.29 12.32 -5.00
CA ASN A 74 -13.11 10.90 -5.34
C ASN A 74 -11.62 10.55 -5.49
N THR A 75 -10.85 11.39 -6.16
CA THR A 75 -9.40 11.19 -6.29
C THR A 75 -8.69 11.27 -4.94
N GLY A 76 -9.08 12.23 -4.09
CA GLY A 76 -8.59 12.33 -2.72
C GLY A 76 -8.89 11.08 -1.90
N PHE A 77 -10.08 10.49 -2.07
CA PHE A 77 -10.48 9.27 -1.40
C PHE A 77 -9.69 8.06 -1.89
N THR A 78 -9.50 7.90 -3.20
CA THR A 78 -8.64 6.84 -3.76
C THR A 78 -7.22 6.92 -3.21
N ASN A 79 -6.63 8.12 -3.21
CA ASN A 79 -5.28 8.33 -2.66
C ASN A 79 -5.19 8.01 -1.16
N LEU A 80 -6.27 8.28 -0.40
CA LEU A 80 -6.35 7.94 1.02
C LEU A 80 -6.39 6.42 1.20
N VAL A 81 -7.25 5.71 0.46
CA VAL A 81 -7.35 4.25 0.49
C VAL A 81 -6.01 3.61 0.13
N ASP A 82 -5.34 4.10 -0.91
CA ASP A 82 -4.01 3.63 -1.32
C ASP A 82 -2.97 3.87 -0.21
N SER A 83 -3.02 5.02 0.45
CA SER A 83 -2.11 5.32 1.56
C SER A 83 -2.37 4.41 2.77
N ILE A 84 -3.63 4.10 3.06
CA ILE A 84 -3.98 3.16 4.14
C ILE A 84 -3.47 1.76 3.81
N ASN A 85 -3.81 1.24 2.63
CA ASN A 85 -3.50 -0.14 2.24
C ASN A 85 -2.01 -0.39 2.01
N ASN A 86 -1.29 0.59 1.45
CA ASN A 86 0.11 0.38 1.05
C ASN A 86 1.13 0.87 2.09
N ARG A 87 0.73 1.74 3.04
CA ARG A 87 1.66 2.30 4.04
C ARG A 87 1.24 1.98 5.47
N LEU A 88 0.00 2.29 5.83
CA LEU A 88 -0.44 2.16 7.22
C LEU A 88 -0.63 0.70 7.63
N VAL A 89 -1.38 -0.08 6.83
CA VAL A 89 -1.66 -1.48 7.13
C VAL A 89 -0.36 -2.32 7.20
N PRO A 90 0.55 -2.27 6.20
CA PRO A 90 1.79 -3.06 6.25
C PRO A 90 2.70 -2.64 7.40
N GLY A 91 2.77 -1.34 7.72
CA GLY A 91 3.55 -0.85 8.86
C GLY A 91 3.03 -1.37 10.20
N PHE A 92 1.71 -1.36 10.39
CA PHE A 92 1.10 -1.94 11.59
C PHE A 92 1.30 -3.45 11.68
N MET A 93 1.13 -4.17 10.56
CA MET A 93 1.36 -5.61 10.51
C MET A 93 2.81 -5.97 10.85
N LEU A 94 3.80 -5.24 10.33
CA LEU A 94 5.20 -5.45 10.68
C LEU A 94 5.47 -5.20 12.16
N GLN A 95 4.86 -4.17 12.76
CA GLN A 95 4.98 -3.89 14.20
C GLN A 95 4.42 -5.04 15.06
N GLN A 96 3.27 -5.60 14.70
CA GLN A 96 2.71 -6.78 15.40
C GLN A 96 3.56 -8.02 15.16
N SER A 97 3.99 -8.24 13.91
CA SER A 97 4.84 -9.38 13.51
C SER A 97 6.20 -9.37 14.21
N SER A 98 6.75 -8.20 14.50
CA SER A 98 8.02 -8.06 15.24
C SER A 98 7.96 -8.66 16.64
N GLN A 99 6.78 -8.72 17.27
CA GLN A 99 6.59 -9.32 18.59
C GLN A 99 6.58 -10.86 18.54
N MET A 100 6.40 -11.43 17.35
CA MET A 100 6.42 -12.87 17.13
C MET A 100 7.85 -13.40 17.03
N ILE A 101 8.83 -12.57 16.70
CA ILE A 101 10.24 -12.96 16.62
C ILE A 101 10.67 -13.53 17.98
N GLY A 102 11.28 -14.71 17.95
CA GLY A 102 11.70 -15.47 19.13
C GLY A 102 10.56 -16.22 19.83
N ARG A 103 9.31 -16.12 19.37
CA ARG A 103 8.19 -16.89 19.90
C ARG A 103 8.03 -18.20 19.16
N GLN A 104 7.58 -19.22 19.88
CA GLN A 104 7.13 -20.48 19.30
C GLN A 104 5.73 -20.31 18.70
N VAL A 105 5.54 -20.86 17.51
CA VAL A 105 4.27 -20.86 16.78
C VAL A 105 3.99 -22.24 16.18
N SER A 106 2.73 -22.49 15.87
CA SER A 106 2.33 -23.61 15.00
C SER A 106 1.82 -23.12 13.66
N TYR A 107 2.07 -23.89 12.60
CA TYR A 107 1.62 -23.58 11.26
C TYR A 107 1.21 -24.85 10.50
N LEU A 108 0.31 -24.69 9.53
CA LEU A 108 -0.14 -25.79 8.68
C LEU A 108 0.74 -25.88 7.44
N LYS A 109 1.28 -27.07 7.17
CA LYS A 109 1.98 -27.37 5.93
C LYS A 109 1.12 -28.31 5.08
N PRO A 110 0.79 -27.94 3.82
CA PRO A 110 0.12 -28.85 2.91
C PRO A 110 1.09 -29.97 2.49
N THR A 111 0.61 -31.21 2.59
CA THR A 111 1.33 -32.42 2.15
C THR A 111 0.48 -33.12 1.10
N THR A 112 1.06 -33.36 -0.07
CA THR A 112 0.41 -34.12 -1.14
C THR A 112 0.53 -35.60 -0.85
N ASN A 113 -0.61 -36.25 -0.66
CA ASN A 113 -0.69 -37.68 -0.47
C ASN A 113 -0.50 -38.41 -1.82
N PRO A 114 -0.09 -39.69 -1.81
CA PRO A 114 0.09 -40.49 -3.04
C PRO A 114 -1.18 -40.63 -3.90
N ASP A 115 -2.35 -40.41 -3.32
CA ASP A 115 -3.66 -40.44 -4.00
C ASP A 115 -4.06 -39.11 -4.67
N GLY A 116 -3.20 -38.09 -4.58
CA GLY A 116 -3.45 -36.74 -5.10
C GLY A 116 -4.27 -35.83 -4.18
N SER A 117 -4.69 -36.31 -3.00
CA SER A 117 -5.33 -35.47 -1.98
C SER A 117 -4.29 -34.61 -1.24
N THR A 118 -4.72 -33.46 -0.71
CA THR A 118 -3.87 -32.60 0.14
C THR A 118 -4.28 -32.80 1.59
N SER A 119 -3.35 -33.26 2.42
CA SER A 119 -3.47 -33.25 3.88
C SER A 119 -2.75 -32.03 4.45
N TYR A 120 -3.10 -31.64 5.68
CA TYR A 120 -2.40 -30.58 6.40
C TYR A 120 -1.72 -31.17 7.62
N GLU A 121 -0.43 -30.93 7.76
CA GLU A 121 0.35 -31.30 8.93
C GLU A 121 0.60 -30.05 9.79
N THR A 122 0.35 -30.15 11.10
CA THR A 122 0.69 -29.07 12.04
C THR A 122 2.15 -29.20 12.46
N LEU A 123 2.96 -28.24 12.03
CA LEU A 123 4.36 -28.11 12.40
C LEU A 123 4.55 -27.01 13.43
N TYR A 124 5.66 -27.08 14.16
CA TYR A 124 6.03 -26.14 15.20
C TYR A 124 7.41 -25.56 14.92
N GLY A 125 7.62 -24.31 15.30
CA GLY A 125 8.94 -23.71 15.25
C GLY A 125 8.98 -22.33 15.86
N ILE A 126 10.21 -21.83 16.03
CA ILE A 126 10.48 -20.49 16.53
C ILE A 126 10.59 -19.55 15.34
N VAL A 127 9.89 -18.42 15.40
CA VAL A 127 10.02 -17.36 14.40
C VAL A 127 11.40 -16.71 14.54
N GLN A 128 12.22 -16.81 13.50
CA GLN A 128 13.58 -16.28 13.50
C GLN A 128 13.65 -14.85 12.97
N SER A 129 12.85 -14.55 11.96
CA SER A 129 12.76 -13.20 11.38
C SER A 129 11.42 -12.99 10.68
N VAL A 130 11.15 -11.73 10.33
CA VAL A 130 9.96 -11.32 9.56
C VAL A 130 10.43 -10.67 8.27
N VAL A 131 9.83 -11.06 7.16
CA VAL A 131 10.06 -10.49 5.83
C VAL A 131 8.73 -10.00 5.28
N MET A 132 8.68 -8.75 4.81
CA MET A 132 7.48 -8.23 4.16
C MET A 132 7.54 -8.51 2.65
N LYS A 133 6.49 -9.14 2.11
CA LYS A 133 6.33 -9.30 0.66
C LYS A 133 4.93 -8.84 0.28
N GLU A 134 4.85 -7.91 -0.66
CA GLU A 134 3.57 -7.38 -1.15
C GLU A 134 2.64 -6.86 -0.04
N GLY A 135 3.21 -6.30 1.04
CA GLY A 135 2.45 -5.80 2.19
C GLY A 135 2.00 -6.87 3.19
N VAL A 136 2.29 -8.14 2.94
CA VAL A 136 1.99 -9.27 3.83
C VAL A 136 3.27 -9.71 4.57
N PRO A 137 3.21 -9.89 5.90
CA PRO A 137 4.34 -10.43 6.65
C PRO A 137 4.47 -11.94 6.47
N TYR A 138 5.71 -12.38 6.22
CA TYR A 138 6.15 -13.77 6.20
C TYR A 138 7.11 -14.01 7.37
N TYR A 139 6.87 -15.07 8.12
CA TYR A 139 7.74 -15.52 9.20
C TYR A 139 8.75 -16.52 8.68
N VAL A 140 10.02 -16.29 8.98
CA VAL A 140 11.06 -17.28 8.69
C VAL A 140 11.17 -18.25 9.86
N ILE A 141 10.81 -19.51 9.63
CA ILE A 141 10.85 -20.59 10.60
C ILE A 141 11.68 -21.72 9.99
N ASN A 142 12.79 -22.10 10.62
CA ASN A 142 13.72 -23.12 10.10
C ASN A 142 14.19 -22.85 8.65
N GLY A 143 14.36 -21.56 8.29
CA GLY A 143 14.73 -21.13 6.95
C GLY A 143 13.60 -21.16 5.91
N GLN A 144 12.38 -21.55 6.29
CA GLN A 144 11.20 -21.51 5.43
C GLN A 144 10.38 -20.25 5.72
N GLU A 145 9.89 -19.60 4.68
CA GLU A 145 8.98 -18.46 4.79
C GLU A 145 7.54 -18.94 4.86
N ILE A 146 6.87 -18.65 5.97
CA ILE A 146 5.49 -19.03 6.25
C ILE A 146 4.66 -17.75 6.33
N ALA A 147 3.57 -17.66 5.57
CA ALA A 147 2.71 -16.47 5.62
C ALA A 147 2.09 -16.31 7.01
N PHE A 148 1.89 -15.06 7.46
CA PHE A 148 1.20 -14.80 8.74
C PHE A 148 -0.18 -15.48 8.83
N THR A 149 -0.87 -15.60 7.71
CA THR A 149 -2.19 -16.25 7.61
C THR A 149 -2.16 -17.74 7.91
N ASP A 150 -1.00 -18.39 7.78
CA ASP A 150 -0.85 -19.84 7.94
C ASP A 150 -0.41 -20.20 9.37
N ILE A 151 -0.12 -19.19 10.20
CA ILE A 151 0.13 -19.36 11.63
C ILE A 151 -1.20 -19.60 12.33
N THR A 152 -1.32 -20.73 13.03
CA THR A 152 -2.55 -21.15 13.70
C THR A 152 -2.55 -20.88 15.21
N GLN A 153 -1.39 -20.87 15.85
CA GLN A 153 -1.26 -20.63 17.28
C GLN A 153 0.06 -19.95 17.62
N LEU A 154 0.03 -19.11 18.66
CA LEU A 154 1.19 -18.54 19.34
C LEU A 154 1.36 -19.22 20.71
N GLY A 155 2.57 -19.68 21.02
CA GLY A 155 2.92 -20.27 22.32
C GLY A 155 3.41 -21.71 22.23
N ASP A 156 3.93 -22.20 23.36
CA ASP A 156 4.37 -23.58 23.50
C ASP A 156 3.18 -24.51 23.36
N LYS A 157 3.36 -25.56 22.55
CA LYS A 157 2.36 -26.61 22.39
C LYS A 157 2.03 -27.14 23.80
N LEU A 158 0.80 -26.96 24.27
CA LEU A 158 0.29 -27.78 25.38
C LEU A 158 0.35 -29.23 24.88
N PRO A 159 0.89 -30.19 25.67
CA PRO A 159 0.94 -31.57 25.23
C PRO A 159 -0.45 -32.00 24.80
N THR A 160 -0.57 -32.49 23.57
CA THR A 160 -1.81 -33.12 23.14
C THR A 160 -2.04 -34.29 24.09
N VAL A 161 -3.23 -34.42 24.69
CA VAL A 161 -3.58 -35.34 25.79
C VAL A 161 -2.95 -36.74 25.72
N GLY A 162 -2.65 -37.26 24.53
CA GLY A 162 -1.93 -38.53 24.34
C GLY A 162 -0.45 -38.56 24.75
N GLU A 163 0.30 -37.45 24.70
CA GLU A 163 1.72 -37.39 25.13
C GLU A 163 1.88 -37.18 26.64
N GLN A 164 0.87 -36.59 27.30
CA GLN A 164 0.87 -36.39 28.74
C GLN A 164 0.66 -37.71 29.49
N VAL A 165 -0.20 -38.61 28.96
CA VAL A 165 -0.42 -39.95 29.52
C VAL A 165 0.86 -40.79 29.49
N LEU A 166 1.70 -40.64 28.46
CA LEU A 166 2.97 -41.38 28.38
C LEU A 166 4.02 -40.85 29.38
N LEU A 167 4.03 -39.54 29.63
CA LEU A 167 4.89 -38.93 30.65
C LEU A 167 4.43 -39.29 32.07
N ASP A 168 3.12 -39.24 32.33
CA ASP A 168 2.54 -39.61 33.64
C ASP A 168 2.75 -41.10 33.98
N ILE A 169 2.75 -42.00 32.98
CA ILE A 169 3.03 -43.43 33.19
C ILE A 169 4.52 -43.69 33.45
N LEU A 170 5.43 -42.92 32.86
CA LEU A 170 6.87 -43.06 33.07
C LEU A 170 7.30 -42.56 34.46
N ASP A 171 6.73 -41.46 34.94
CA ASP A 171 6.96 -40.95 36.29
C ASP A 171 6.32 -41.83 37.39
N ALA A 172 5.28 -42.59 37.05
CA ALA A 172 4.65 -43.54 37.98
C ALA A 172 5.40 -44.89 38.12
N LEU A 173 6.46 -45.13 37.33
CA LEU A 173 7.20 -46.39 37.31
C LEU A 173 8.62 -46.32 37.92
N ILE A 174 9.00 -45.17 38.48
CA ILE A 174 10.26 -44.92 39.20
C ILE A 174 9.94 -44.64 40.67
#